data_AF-A0AAQ3MFU4-F1
#
_entry.id   AF-A0AAQ3MFU4-F1
#
_cell.length_a   1.000
_cell.length_b   1.000
_cell.length_c   1.000
_cell.angle_alpha   90.00
_cell.angle_beta   90.00
_cell.angle_gamma   90.00
#
_symmetry.space_group_name_H-M   'P 1'
#
loop_
_entity.id
_entity.type
_entity.pdbx_description
1 polymer ?
#
loop_
_entity_poly.entity_id
_entity_poly.type
_entity_poly.pdbx_seq_one_letter_code
_entity_poly.pdbx_strand_id
1 'polypeptide(L)'
;MGKVFSHRVMLLVLFLAPFTLIPSTLAQQQETKPDPLAMNMGTKPFKQRKLLGYVPEAKKAALQNLEDVLLEPPRAASGKSRVYLKRTKYLPDLMGDSLEGYPRRVFIDVGQKDDGSGSDWFRKRYPTRNTNFEIYKIEAVAEGGPQIAISDWLRKNVKEEEYVVMKAEAEMVEEMMWSKTITLVDELFLECKPQQGSAKSKNRRAYWECLALYGKLRDEGVAVHQWWG
;
A
#
# COMPACT_ATOMS: atom_id res chain seq x y z
N MET A 1 -57.96 -8.08 46.12
CA MET A 1 -58.64 -7.63 44.89
C MET A 1 -57.66 -7.66 43.72
N GLY A 2 -58.13 -7.96 42.51
CA GLY A 2 -57.32 -8.00 41.28
C GLY A 2 -57.23 -9.42 40.72
N LYS A 3 -58.13 -9.74 39.80
CA LYS A 3 -58.39 -11.06 39.19
C LYS A 3 -58.22 -10.87 37.67
N VAL A 4 -57.98 -11.98 36.95
CA VAL A 4 -58.42 -12.26 35.56
C VAL A 4 -57.50 -11.74 34.43
N PHE A 5 -57.15 -12.45 33.35
CA PHE A 5 -57.45 -13.81 32.84
C PHE A 5 -56.36 -14.23 31.84
N SER A 6 -56.13 -15.55 31.77
CA SER A 6 -55.50 -16.27 30.67
C SER A 6 -56.55 -16.60 29.60
N HIS A 7 -56.22 -16.52 28.30
CA HIS A 7 -56.50 -17.60 27.34
C HIS A 7 -55.88 -17.34 25.95
N ARG A 8 -55.45 -18.47 25.37
CA ARG A 8 -54.94 -18.77 24.01
C ARG A 8 -55.74 -18.18 22.84
N VAL A 9 -55.08 -18.11 21.67
CA VAL A 9 -55.51 -18.56 20.30
C VAL A 9 -54.62 -17.82 19.28
N MET A 10 -53.61 -18.46 18.69
CA MET A 10 -53.61 -19.14 17.39
C MET A 10 -54.06 -18.25 16.22
N LEU A 11 -53.15 -17.89 15.30
CA LEU A 11 -53.32 -18.14 13.86
C LEU A 11 -52.04 -17.79 13.08
N LEU A 12 -51.45 -18.82 12.47
CA LEU A 12 -50.49 -18.74 11.38
C LEU A 12 -51.29 -18.45 10.10
N VAL A 13 -51.03 -17.34 9.40
CA VAL A 13 -51.63 -17.08 8.08
C VAL A 13 -50.52 -17.03 7.04
N LEU A 14 -50.40 -18.14 6.31
CA LEU A 14 -49.72 -18.22 5.04
C LEU A 14 -50.57 -17.47 4.00
N PHE A 15 -50.12 -16.29 3.56
CA PHE A 15 -50.70 -15.65 2.39
C PHE A 15 -50.05 -16.23 1.12
N LEU A 16 -50.79 -17.14 0.48
CA LEU A 16 -50.62 -17.50 -0.93
C LEU A 16 -51.09 -16.30 -1.76
N ALA A 17 -50.15 -15.62 -2.44
CA ALA A 17 -50.50 -14.64 -3.45
C ALA A 17 -50.70 -15.35 -4.81
N PRO A 18 -51.82 -15.14 -5.52
CA PRO A 18 -52.02 -15.67 -6.85
C PRO A 18 -51.19 -14.88 -7.88
N PHE A 19 -50.47 -15.61 -8.73
CA PHE A 19 -49.87 -15.10 -9.96
C PHE A 19 -50.96 -14.50 -10.86
N THR A 20 -50.91 -13.20 -11.08
CA THR A 20 -51.60 -12.54 -12.19
C THR A 20 -50.58 -12.20 -13.27
N LEU A 21 -50.76 -12.80 -14.43
CA LEU A 21 -50.01 -12.49 -15.66
C LEU A 21 -50.49 -11.12 -16.18
N ILE A 22 -49.57 -10.15 -16.26
CA ILE A 22 -49.79 -8.88 -16.95
C ILE A 22 -49.07 -8.95 -18.31
N PRO A 23 -49.77 -8.83 -19.45
CA PRO A 23 -49.15 -8.64 -20.75
C PRO A 23 -48.89 -7.15 -20.97
N SER A 24 -47.62 -6.73 -20.99
CA SER A 24 -47.22 -5.36 -21.36
C SER A 24 -46.32 -5.38 -22.58
N THR A 25 -46.97 -5.10 -23.71
CA THR A 25 -46.53 -4.20 -24.79
C THR A 25 -45.04 -4.12 -25.14
N LEU A 26 -44.75 -4.60 -26.36
CA LEU A 26 -43.59 -4.33 -27.19
C LEU A 26 -43.30 -2.81 -27.25
N ALA A 27 -42.31 -2.34 -26.49
CA ALA A 27 -41.73 -1.03 -26.71
C ALA A 27 -40.81 -1.11 -27.95
N GLN A 28 -41.17 -0.38 -28.99
CA GLN A 28 -40.34 -0.19 -30.17
C GLN A 28 -39.00 0.44 -29.75
N GLN A 29 -37.90 -0.21 -30.15
CA GLN A 29 -36.57 0.39 -30.09
C GLN A 29 -36.53 1.57 -31.07
N GLN A 30 -36.44 2.78 -30.53
CA GLN A 30 -36.10 3.96 -31.32
C GLN A 30 -34.62 4.24 -31.11
N GLU A 31 -33.83 3.96 -32.15
CA GLU A 31 -32.40 4.18 -32.19
C GLU A 31 -32.12 5.69 -32.27
N THR A 32 -31.80 6.31 -31.14
CA THR A 32 -31.31 7.68 -31.12
C THR A 32 -29.88 7.70 -31.65
N LYS A 33 -29.75 8.10 -32.92
CA LYS A 33 -28.49 8.43 -33.59
C LYS A 33 -27.71 9.47 -32.75
N PRO A 34 -26.45 9.21 -32.34
CA PRO A 34 -25.67 10.22 -31.63
C PRO A 34 -25.27 11.36 -32.58
N ASP A 35 -25.54 12.59 -32.14
CA ASP A 35 -25.13 13.82 -32.81
C ASP A 35 -23.59 13.92 -32.86
N PRO A 36 -22.97 14.16 -34.03
CA PRO A 36 -21.53 14.11 -34.19
C PRO A 36 -20.86 15.43 -33.82
N LEU A 37 -21.19 16.05 -32.69
CA LEU A 37 -20.51 17.26 -32.20
C LEU A 37 -20.55 17.37 -30.67
N ALA A 38 -19.96 16.40 -29.97
CA ALA A 38 -19.64 16.51 -28.54
C ALA A 38 -18.14 16.32 -28.33
N MET A 39 -17.43 17.43 -28.56
CA MET A 39 -16.20 17.89 -27.91
C MET A 39 -15.17 16.83 -27.47
N ASN A 40 -14.11 16.76 -28.28
CA ASN A 40 -12.75 16.41 -27.87
C ASN A 40 -12.33 17.23 -26.62
N MET A 41 -12.53 16.67 -25.42
CA MET A 41 -11.61 16.96 -24.32
C MET A 41 -10.41 16.04 -24.53
N GLY A 42 -9.33 16.62 -25.05
CA GLY A 42 -8.02 15.97 -25.11
C GLY A 42 -7.61 15.54 -23.71
N THR A 43 -7.95 14.31 -23.35
CA THR A 43 -7.41 13.64 -22.18
C THR A 43 -5.97 13.36 -22.56
N LYS A 44 -5.02 14.17 -22.04
CA LYS A 44 -3.63 13.75 -22.05
C LYS A 44 -3.63 12.36 -21.42
N PRO A 45 -3.13 11.31 -22.09
CA PRO A 45 -3.09 9.99 -21.48
C PRO A 45 -2.22 10.15 -20.23
N PHE A 46 -2.83 9.96 -19.07
CA PHE A 46 -2.05 9.70 -17.86
C PHE A 46 -1.17 8.52 -18.23
N LYS A 47 0.14 8.74 -18.31
CA LYS A 47 1.10 7.67 -18.53
C LYS A 47 1.13 6.87 -17.24
N GLN A 48 0.18 5.93 -17.14
CA GLN A 48 -0.01 5.04 -16.01
C GLN A 48 1.33 4.38 -15.64
N ARG A 49 1.65 4.27 -14.34
CA ARG A 49 2.92 3.68 -13.88
C ARG A 49 3.20 2.40 -14.66
N LYS A 50 4.43 2.15 -15.12
CA LYS A 50 4.75 0.86 -15.78
C LYS A 50 4.39 -0.33 -14.88
N LEU A 51 4.52 -0.17 -13.56
CA LEU A 51 4.08 -1.16 -12.57
C LEU A 51 2.54 -1.31 -12.49
N LEU A 52 1.77 -0.27 -12.81
CA LEU A 52 0.32 -0.34 -13.02
C LEU A 52 -0.06 -0.82 -14.44
N GLY A 53 0.88 -0.80 -15.37
CA GLY A 53 0.78 -1.40 -16.71
C GLY A 53 1.05 -2.90 -16.73
N TYR A 54 1.53 -3.48 -15.61
CA TYR A 54 1.37 -4.92 -15.38
C TYR A 54 -0.11 -5.23 -15.25
N VAL A 55 -0.53 -6.35 -15.83
CA VAL A 55 -1.84 -6.95 -15.59
C VAL A 55 -2.04 -7.00 -14.06
N PRO A 56 -3.08 -6.34 -13.49
CA PRO A 56 -3.27 -6.24 -12.04
C PRO A 56 -3.11 -7.59 -11.31
N GLU A 57 -3.48 -8.67 -11.98
CA GLU A 57 -3.34 -10.06 -11.54
C GLU A 57 -1.88 -10.49 -11.39
N ALA A 58 -0.98 -10.11 -12.31
CA ALA A 58 0.44 -10.46 -12.25
C ALA A 58 1.14 -9.75 -11.08
N LYS A 59 0.85 -8.46 -10.87
CA LYS A 59 1.36 -7.72 -9.72
C LYS A 59 0.81 -8.31 -8.42
N LYS A 60 -0.50 -8.60 -8.36
CA LYS A 60 -1.12 -9.25 -7.20
C LYS A 60 -0.51 -10.62 -6.89
N ALA A 61 -0.23 -11.43 -7.91
CA ALA A 61 0.45 -12.72 -7.77
C ALA A 61 1.88 -12.57 -7.25
N ALA A 62 2.63 -11.56 -7.72
CA ALA A 62 3.95 -11.26 -7.18
C ALA A 62 3.88 -10.90 -5.69
N LEU A 63 2.95 -10.01 -5.30
CA LEU A 63 2.78 -9.60 -3.90
C LEU A 63 2.37 -10.75 -2.98
N GLN A 64 1.61 -11.73 -3.47
CA GLN A 64 1.28 -12.96 -2.72
C GLN A 64 2.50 -13.84 -2.47
N ASN A 65 3.55 -13.72 -3.27
CA ASN A 65 4.77 -14.50 -3.15
C ASN A 65 5.86 -13.82 -2.32
N LEU A 66 5.62 -12.63 -1.76
CA LEU A 66 6.52 -11.96 -0.82
C LEU A 66 6.80 -12.84 0.42
N GLU A 67 7.86 -12.52 1.17
CA GLU A 67 8.11 -13.22 2.44
C GLU A 67 6.98 -12.99 3.47
N ASP A 68 6.81 -13.95 4.38
CA ASP A 68 5.85 -13.81 5.46
C ASP A 68 6.29 -12.75 6.47
N VAL A 69 5.30 -11.99 6.97
CA VAL A 69 5.53 -11.02 8.03
C VAL A 69 5.91 -11.73 9.33
N LEU A 70 6.92 -11.23 10.03
CA LEU A 70 7.22 -11.71 11.38
C LEU A 70 6.15 -11.20 12.33
N LEU A 71 5.56 -12.11 13.10
CA LEU A 71 4.54 -11.77 14.11
C LEU A 71 5.15 -11.27 15.43
N GLU A 72 6.46 -11.39 15.58
CA GLU A 72 7.22 -10.86 16.71
C GLU A 72 8.50 -10.16 16.24
N PRO A 73 8.93 -9.08 16.91
CA PRO A 73 10.20 -8.43 16.62
C PRO A 73 11.39 -9.38 16.85
N PRO A 74 12.39 -9.41 15.94
CA PRO A 74 13.65 -10.09 16.16
C PRO A 74 14.32 -9.62 17.44
N ARG A 75 14.75 -10.56 18.29
CA ARG A 75 15.58 -10.22 19.45
C ARG A 75 16.95 -9.73 18.95
N ALA A 76 17.35 -8.52 19.29
CA ALA A 76 18.61 -7.93 18.85
C ALA A 76 19.84 -8.83 19.11
N ALA A 77 19.85 -9.56 20.23
CA ALA A 77 20.94 -10.49 20.59
C ALA A 77 21.00 -11.79 19.76
N SER A 78 19.98 -12.07 18.93
CA SER A 78 19.84 -13.38 18.28
C SER A 78 20.51 -13.47 16.89
N GLY A 79 21.03 -12.38 16.34
CA GLY A 79 21.63 -12.35 14.99
C GLY A 79 20.64 -12.69 13.86
N LYS A 80 19.34 -12.81 14.18
CA LYS A 80 18.31 -13.22 13.24
C LYS A 80 18.06 -12.17 12.15
N SER A 81 18.38 -10.89 12.37
CA SER A 81 18.27 -9.83 11.33
C SER A 81 18.99 -10.24 10.04
N ARG A 82 20.21 -10.80 10.14
CA ARG A 82 20.98 -11.30 8.99
C ARG A 82 20.31 -12.48 8.27
N VAL A 83 19.54 -13.30 8.99
CA VAL A 83 18.78 -14.40 8.40
C VAL A 83 17.57 -13.86 7.63
N TYR A 84 16.89 -12.85 8.15
CA TYR A 84 15.74 -12.24 7.47
C TYR A 84 16.14 -11.50 6.20
N LEU A 85 17.27 -10.80 6.21
CA LEU A 85 17.84 -10.18 4.99
C LEU A 85 18.10 -11.18 3.86
N LYS A 86 18.33 -12.47 4.17
CA LYS A 86 18.51 -13.52 3.15
C LYS A 86 17.20 -14.10 2.62
N ARG A 87 16.07 -13.79 3.27
CA ARG A 87 14.74 -14.30 2.91
C ARG A 87 13.90 -13.29 2.15
N THR A 88 14.31 -12.02 2.15
CA THR A 88 13.65 -10.95 1.40
C THR A 88 13.54 -11.33 -0.06
N LYS A 89 12.32 -11.29 -0.59
CA LYS A 89 12.05 -11.57 -2.00
C LYS A 89 11.74 -10.26 -2.71
N TYR A 90 12.73 -9.73 -3.43
CA TYR A 90 12.61 -8.40 -4.03
C TYR A 90 11.59 -8.39 -5.16
N LEU A 91 10.88 -7.28 -5.31
CA LEU A 91 9.85 -7.12 -6.33
C LEU A 91 10.35 -7.38 -7.76
N PRO A 92 11.54 -6.90 -8.18
CA PRO A 92 12.07 -7.18 -9.53
C PRO A 92 12.38 -8.66 -9.76
N ASP A 93 12.73 -9.41 -8.70
CA ASP A 93 12.94 -10.86 -8.79
C ASP A 93 11.61 -11.59 -8.99
N LEU A 94 10.58 -11.20 -8.23
CA LEU A 94 9.25 -11.81 -8.29
C LEU A 94 8.53 -11.54 -9.62
N MET A 95 8.77 -10.38 -10.22
CA MET A 95 8.14 -9.97 -11.49
C MET A 95 9.00 -10.28 -12.72
N GLY A 96 10.25 -10.71 -12.54
CA GLY A 96 11.21 -10.85 -13.64
C GLY A 96 11.48 -9.53 -14.37
N ASP A 97 11.36 -8.39 -13.69
CA ASP A 97 11.57 -7.06 -14.29
C ASP A 97 13.08 -6.76 -14.37
N SER A 98 13.54 -6.37 -15.56
CA SER A 98 14.94 -5.95 -15.78
C SER A 98 15.25 -4.57 -15.20
N LEU A 99 14.21 -3.80 -14.83
CA LEU A 99 14.28 -2.40 -14.43
C LEU A 99 14.68 -1.43 -15.55
N GLU A 100 15.10 -1.88 -16.73
CA GLU A 100 15.56 -1.00 -17.82
C GLU A 100 14.43 -0.17 -18.44
N GLY A 101 13.21 -0.72 -18.45
CA GLY A 101 12.05 -0.05 -19.05
C GLY A 101 11.51 1.16 -18.28
N TYR A 102 12.11 1.52 -17.14
CA TYR A 102 11.75 2.74 -16.41
C TYR A 102 12.69 3.89 -16.85
N PRO A 103 12.17 5.10 -17.09
CA PRO A 103 12.99 6.27 -17.44
C PRO A 103 13.94 6.65 -16.30
N ARG A 104 13.53 6.41 -15.05
CA ARG A 104 14.33 6.66 -13.86
C ARG A 104 14.03 5.62 -12.78
N ARG A 105 15.07 5.30 -12.00
CA ARG A 105 15.01 4.43 -10.83
C ARG A 105 15.54 5.22 -9.64
N VAL A 106 14.79 5.23 -8.55
CA VAL A 106 15.07 6.08 -7.39
C VAL A 106 15.07 5.23 -6.14
N PHE A 107 16.09 5.44 -5.30
CA PHE A 107 16.10 4.97 -3.92
C PHE A 107 15.99 6.17 -2.98
N ILE A 108 15.06 6.11 -2.03
CA ILE A 108 14.82 7.17 -1.07
C ILE A 108 14.99 6.63 0.35
N ASP A 109 15.95 7.17 1.09
CA ASP A 109 16.20 6.86 2.50
C ASP A 109 15.61 7.96 3.38
N VAL A 110 14.53 7.62 4.09
CA VAL A 110 13.76 8.55 4.91
C VAL A 110 13.87 8.16 6.38
N GLY A 111 14.30 9.09 7.23
CA GLY A 111 14.40 8.85 8.67
C GLY A 111 14.64 10.13 9.46
N GLN A 112 14.42 10.07 10.78
CA GLN A 112 14.66 11.20 11.68
C GLN A 112 16.16 11.44 11.94
N LYS A 113 17.00 10.40 11.78
CA LYS A 113 18.45 10.49 11.94
C LYS A 113 19.15 9.70 10.86
N ASP A 114 20.21 10.29 10.33
CA ASP A 114 21.17 9.59 9.49
C ASP A 114 22.02 8.63 10.33
N ASP A 115 21.76 7.33 10.25
CA ASP A 115 22.67 6.29 10.74
C ASP A 115 23.50 5.65 9.61
N GLY A 116 23.41 6.19 8.40
CA GLY A 116 24.08 5.72 7.18
C GLY A 116 23.60 4.35 6.67
N SER A 117 22.74 3.67 7.42
CA SER A 117 22.48 2.24 7.23
C SER A 117 21.73 1.93 5.94
N GLY A 118 20.73 2.74 5.58
CA GLY A 118 19.83 2.48 4.46
C GLY A 118 20.53 2.57 3.11
N SER A 119 21.17 3.72 2.85
CA SER A 119 21.92 3.95 1.59
C SER A 119 23.08 2.98 1.38
N ASP A 120 23.82 2.65 2.44
CA ASP A 120 24.91 1.68 2.36
C ASP A 120 24.42 0.26 2.12
N TRP A 121 23.37 -0.14 2.83
CA TRP A 121 22.72 -1.42 2.60
C TRP A 121 22.22 -1.51 1.16
N PHE A 122 21.57 -0.47 0.63
CA PHE A 122 20.99 -0.48 -0.70
C PHE A 122 22.05 -0.79 -1.76
N ARG A 123 23.17 -0.07 -1.72
CA ARG A 123 24.30 -0.29 -2.64
C ARG A 123 24.90 -1.70 -2.55
N LYS A 124 24.88 -2.31 -1.36
CA LYS A 124 25.53 -3.61 -1.09
C LYS A 124 24.58 -4.80 -1.29
N ARG A 125 23.27 -4.61 -1.22
CA ARG A 125 22.29 -5.69 -1.06
C ARG A 125 21.13 -5.68 -2.03
N TYR A 126 20.67 -4.50 -2.46
CA TYR A 126 19.50 -4.43 -3.32
C TYR A 126 19.85 -4.89 -4.74
N PRO A 127 19.02 -5.72 -5.40
CA PRO A 127 19.30 -6.23 -6.74
C PRO A 127 19.03 -5.15 -7.80
N THR A 128 20.01 -4.28 -8.04
CA THR A 128 19.90 -3.18 -9.01
C THR A 128 19.90 -3.64 -10.47
N ARG A 129 20.19 -4.91 -10.75
CA ARG A 129 20.29 -5.45 -12.13
C ARG A 129 21.29 -4.70 -13.02
N ASN A 130 22.39 -4.20 -12.43
CA ASN A 130 23.37 -3.33 -13.10
C ASN A 130 22.78 -2.03 -13.67
N THR A 131 21.61 -1.61 -13.20
CA THR A 131 21.01 -0.32 -13.56
C THR A 131 21.39 0.76 -12.55
N ASN A 132 21.38 2.02 -13.00
CA ASN A 132 21.67 3.16 -12.15
C ASN A 132 20.42 3.59 -11.38
N PHE A 133 20.62 3.84 -10.08
CA PHE A 133 19.63 4.41 -9.17
C PHE A 133 20.09 5.78 -8.67
N GLU A 134 19.21 6.77 -8.74
CA GLU A 134 19.38 8.03 -8.03
C GLU A 134 19.06 7.81 -6.55
N ILE A 135 19.98 8.19 -5.66
CA ILE A 135 19.83 7.99 -4.22
C ILE A 135 19.55 9.33 -3.56
N TYR A 136 18.39 9.45 -2.92
CA TYR A 136 18.01 10.60 -2.11
C TYR A 136 17.97 10.22 -0.63
N LYS A 137 18.42 11.16 0.20
CA LYS A 137 18.28 11.07 1.63
C LYS A 137 17.44 12.23 2.12
N ILE A 138 16.39 11.92 2.86
CA ILE A 138 15.44 12.90 3.37
C ILE A 138 15.39 12.76 4.88
N GLU A 139 15.91 13.77 5.56
CA GLU A 139 15.80 13.88 7.01
C GLU A 139 14.46 14.50 7.37
N ALA A 140 13.65 13.76 8.12
CA ALA A 140 12.41 14.29 8.65
C ALA A 140 12.71 15.00 9.97
N VAL A 141 12.84 16.32 9.94
CA VAL A 141 13.13 17.12 11.13
C VAL A 141 11.88 17.19 12.00
N ALA A 142 11.90 16.50 13.13
CA ALA A 142 10.92 16.71 14.19
C ALA A 142 11.19 18.08 14.84
N GLU A 143 10.24 18.99 14.68
CA GLU A 143 10.08 20.30 15.34
C GLU A 143 10.75 21.53 14.71
N GLY A 144 9.91 22.56 14.44
CA GLY A 144 10.29 23.97 14.39
C GLY A 144 10.73 24.60 13.06
N GLY A 145 11.02 23.81 12.02
CA GLY A 145 11.40 24.31 10.68
C GLY A 145 10.28 24.16 9.63
N PRO A 146 10.45 24.68 8.39
CA PRO A 146 9.53 24.43 7.29
C PRO A 146 9.40 22.92 7.07
N GLN A 147 8.29 22.35 7.53
CA GLN A 147 7.96 20.95 7.36
C GLN A 147 7.73 20.70 5.87
N ILE A 148 8.72 20.15 5.17
CA ILE A 148 8.42 19.49 3.91
C ILE A 148 7.89 18.12 4.30
N ALA A 149 6.57 17.96 4.29
CA ALA A 149 5.97 16.64 4.41
C ALA A 149 6.56 15.75 3.31
N ILE A 150 6.95 14.52 3.64
CA ILE A 150 7.56 13.59 2.67
C ILE A 150 6.63 13.39 1.48
N SER A 151 5.32 13.41 1.73
CA SER A 151 4.29 13.43 0.70
C SER A 151 4.42 14.57 -0.30
N ASP A 152 4.68 15.80 0.15
CA ASP A 152 4.88 16.95 -0.75
C ASP A 152 6.15 16.80 -1.57
N TRP A 153 7.21 16.30 -0.94
CA TRP A 153 8.46 16.01 -1.63
C TRP A 153 8.26 14.96 -2.73
N LEU A 154 7.56 13.85 -2.41
CA LEU A 154 7.28 12.80 -3.38
C LEU A 154 6.47 13.32 -4.56
N ARG A 155 5.39 14.07 -4.31
CA ARG A 155 4.56 14.65 -5.38
C ARG A 155 5.33 15.56 -6.32
N LYS A 156 6.31 16.30 -5.79
CA LYS A 156 7.10 17.26 -6.56
C LYS A 156 8.25 16.59 -7.32
N ASN A 157 8.84 15.53 -6.77
CA ASN A 157 10.11 14.99 -7.25
C ASN A 157 10.00 13.61 -7.89
N VAL A 158 8.91 12.88 -7.69
CA VAL A 158 8.72 11.51 -8.20
C VAL A 158 7.55 11.49 -9.17
N LYS A 159 7.75 10.84 -10.31
CA LYS A 159 6.71 10.64 -11.33
C LYS A 159 6.16 9.22 -11.31
N GLU A 160 4.98 9.05 -11.88
CA GLU A 160 4.31 7.75 -11.92
C GLU A 160 5.10 6.71 -12.73
N GLU A 161 5.76 7.13 -13.80
CA GLU A 161 6.51 6.23 -14.68
C GLU A 161 7.83 5.71 -14.08
N GLU A 162 8.22 6.13 -12.88
CA GLU A 162 9.52 5.84 -12.28
C GLU A 162 9.46 4.63 -11.34
N TYR A 163 10.57 3.90 -11.22
CA TYR A 163 10.68 2.80 -10.27
C TYR A 163 11.23 3.32 -8.94
N VAL A 164 10.47 3.18 -7.86
CA VAL A 164 10.76 3.80 -6.58
C VAL A 164 10.89 2.76 -5.49
N VAL A 165 12.10 2.67 -4.94
CA VAL A 165 12.40 1.92 -3.74
C VAL A 165 12.55 2.92 -2.60
N MET A 166 11.90 2.66 -1.47
CA MET A 166 11.98 3.53 -0.32
C MET A 166 12.31 2.75 0.94
N LYS A 167 13.14 3.32 1.82
CA LYS A 167 13.27 2.90 3.21
C LYS A 167 12.74 4.03 4.09
N ALA A 168 11.77 3.75 4.96
CA ALA A 168 11.12 4.78 5.76
C ALA A 168 10.63 4.26 7.12
N GLU A 169 10.64 5.16 8.10
CA GLU A 169 10.06 4.89 9.42
C GLU A 169 8.53 4.88 9.39
N ALA A 170 7.93 4.06 10.24
CA ALA A 170 6.50 3.77 10.21
C ALA A 170 5.58 4.97 10.52
N GLU A 171 6.07 6.01 11.19
CA GLU A 171 5.34 7.27 11.39
C GLU A 171 5.17 8.05 10.07
N MET A 172 6.25 8.11 9.28
CA MET A 172 6.26 8.79 7.99
C MET A 172 5.40 8.05 6.96
N VAL A 173 5.41 6.71 7.01
CA VAL A 173 4.59 5.89 6.12
C VAL A 173 3.09 6.05 6.40
N GLU A 174 2.68 6.26 7.66
CA GLU A 174 1.27 6.55 7.95
C GLU A 174 0.80 7.86 7.33
N GLU A 175 1.64 8.90 7.35
CA GLU A 175 1.34 10.17 6.68
C GLU A 175 1.16 9.95 5.17
N MET A 176 2.06 9.19 4.53
CA MET A 176 1.95 8.86 3.09
C MET A 176 0.73 8.01 2.74
N MET A 177 0.30 7.12 3.65
CA MET A 177 -0.95 6.36 3.50
C MET A 177 -2.16 7.29 3.52
N TRP A 178 -2.17 8.25 4.44
CA TRP A 178 -3.25 9.24 4.56
C TRP A 178 -3.32 10.17 3.34
N SER A 179 -2.17 10.69 2.91
CA SER A 179 -2.07 11.61 1.77
C SER A 179 -2.14 10.91 0.40
N LYS A 180 -2.20 9.57 0.37
CA LYS A 180 -2.20 8.71 -0.82
C LYS A 180 -0.95 8.79 -1.71
N THR A 181 0.13 9.39 -1.21
CA THR A 181 1.41 9.45 -1.92
C THR A 181 2.17 8.12 -1.89
N ILE A 182 1.79 7.20 -1.00
CA ILE A 182 2.37 5.86 -0.93
C ILE A 182 2.27 5.08 -2.25
N THR A 183 1.26 5.40 -3.07
CA THR A 183 1.07 4.84 -4.42
C THR A 183 2.20 5.18 -5.39
N LEU A 184 3.06 6.15 -5.03
CA LEU A 184 4.27 6.49 -5.78
C LEU A 184 5.45 5.56 -5.48
N VAL A 185 5.34 4.70 -4.46
CA VAL A 185 6.38 3.77 -4.02
C VAL A 185 6.05 2.37 -4.50
N ASP A 186 6.97 1.74 -5.22
CA ASP A 186 6.78 0.37 -5.73
C ASP A 186 7.18 -0.67 -4.67
N GLU A 187 8.32 -0.43 -4.02
CA GLU A 187 8.92 -1.34 -3.03
C GLU A 187 9.38 -0.56 -1.79
N LEU A 188 8.89 -0.97 -0.62
CA LEU A 188 9.07 -0.26 0.64
C LEU A 188 9.74 -1.14 1.69
N PHE A 189 10.83 -0.66 2.26
CA PHE A 189 11.49 -1.20 3.45
C PHE A 189 11.00 -0.43 4.68
N LEU A 190 10.00 -0.99 5.35
CA LEU A 190 9.32 -0.38 6.49
C LEU A 190 10.12 -0.62 7.78
N GLU A 191 10.70 0.45 8.32
CA GLU A 191 11.32 0.44 9.63
C GLU A 191 10.29 0.73 10.72
N CYS A 192 9.96 -0.28 11.51
CA CYS A 192 9.12 -0.12 12.69
C CYS A 192 9.93 -0.40 13.96
N LYS A 193 9.98 0.57 14.87
CA LYS A 193 10.67 0.49 16.16
C LYS A 193 9.64 0.29 17.28
N PRO A 194 9.17 -0.94 17.55
CA PRO A 194 8.20 -1.19 18.60
C PRO A 194 8.81 -0.95 19.99
N GLN A 195 7.95 -0.69 20.98
CA GLN A 195 8.40 -0.50 22.35
C GLN A 195 9.11 -1.75 22.92
N GLN A 196 10.39 -1.61 23.27
CA GLN A 196 11.10 -2.58 24.10
C GLN A 196 11.07 -2.15 25.57
N GLY A 197 10.38 -2.92 26.42
CA GLY A 197 10.46 -2.82 27.88
C GLY A 197 9.94 -1.53 28.53
N SER A 198 10.24 -1.36 29.82
CA SER A 198 9.68 -0.38 30.77
C SER A 198 10.10 1.09 30.56
N ALA A 199 10.75 1.43 29.45
CA ALA A 199 11.14 2.80 29.17
C ALA A 199 9.96 3.60 28.63
N LYS A 200 9.46 4.55 29.45
CA LYS A 200 8.40 5.52 29.12
C LYS A 200 8.90 6.54 28.10
N SER A 201 8.99 6.15 26.83
CA SER A 201 9.13 7.09 25.71
C SER A 201 7.72 7.41 25.19
N LYS A 202 7.37 8.69 25.12
CA LYS A 202 6.01 9.20 24.84
C LYS A 202 5.51 8.92 23.42
N ASN A 203 6.32 8.31 22.55
CA ASN A 203 6.02 8.18 21.12
C ASN A 203 6.48 6.81 20.58
N ARG A 204 6.00 5.70 21.17
CA ARG A 204 6.35 4.35 20.68
C ARG A 204 5.12 3.51 20.39
N ARG A 205 5.08 3.00 19.16
CA ARG A 205 4.04 2.15 18.59
C ARG A 205 4.10 0.72 19.14
N ALA A 206 2.94 0.10 19.36
CA ALA A 206 2.84 -1.32 19.66
C ALA A 206 3.10 -2.15 18.39
N TYR A 207 3.72 -3.31 18.51
CA TYR A 207 4.14 -4.06 17.31
C TYR A 207 2.98 -4.49 16.41
N TRP A 208 1.81 -4.80 16.98
CA TRP A 208 0.61 -5.13 16.21
C TRP A 208 0.13 -3.98 15.32
N GLU A 209 0.36 -2.72 15.70
CA GLU A 209 0.05 -1.55 14.87
C GLU A 209 0.97 -1.51 13.64
N CYS A 210 2.24 -1.94 13.78
CA CYS A 210 3.14 -2.13 12.63
C CYS A 210 2.61 -3.22 11.68
N LEU A 211 2.12 -4.34 12.22
CA LEU A 211 1.55 -5.44 11.42
C LEU A 211 0.28 -4.99 10.69
N ALA A 212 -0.56 -4.21 11.34
CA ALA A 212 -1.74 -3.63 10.71
C ALA A 212 -1.37 -2.68 9.56
N LEU A 213 -0.37 -1.81 9.75
CA LEU A 213 0.14 -0.95 8.68
C LEU A 213 0.72 -1.77 7.52
N TYR A 214 1.48 -2.82 7.82
CA TYR A 214 2.04 -3.72 6.83
C TYR A 214 0.97 -4.38 5.95
N GLY A 215 -0.13 -4.84 6.56
CA GLY A 215 -1.29 -5.36 5.83
C GLY A 215 -1.90 -4.31 4.88
N LYS A 216 -2.16 -3.10 5.39
CA LYS A 216 -2.72 -2.00 4.59
C LYS A 216 -1.83 -1.62 3.39
N LEU A 217 -0.51 -1.65 3.56
CA LEU A 217 0.44 -1.37 2.48
C LEU A 217 0.37 -2.40 1.35
N ARG A 218 0.22 -3.69 1.71
CA ARG A 218 0.01 -4.75 0.72
C ARG A 218 -1.33 -4.60 -0.01
N ASP A 219 -2.37 -4.17 0.70
CA ASP A 219 -3.69 -3.92 0.12
C ASP A 219 -3.68 -2.75 -0.89
N GLU A 220 -2.84 -1.72 -0.66
CA GLU A 220 -2.57 -0.63 -1.62
C GLU A 220 -1.65 -1.08 -2.78
N GLY A 221 -1.20 -2.34 -2.78
CA GLY A 221 -0.37 -2.90 -3.84
C GLY A 221 1.10 -2.52 -3.76
N VAL A 222 1.61 -2.18 -2.58
CA VAL A 222 3.04 -1.89 -2.35
C VAL A 222 3.77 -3.18 -1.96
N ALA A 223 4.93 -3.43 -2.55
CA ALA A 223 5.80 -4.51 -2.11
C ALA A 223 6.54 -4.09 -0.83
N VAL A 224 5.98 -4.44 0.33
CA VAL A 224 6.51 -4.02 1.63
C VAL A 224 7.35 -5.12 2.28
N HIS A 225 8.49 -4.73 2.85
CA HIS A 225 9.45 -5.56 3.57
C HIS A 225 9.65 -5.01 4.98
N GLN A 226 9.86 -5.88 5.97
CA GLN A 226 10.22 -5.45 7.32
C GLN A 226 11.71 -5.10 7.38
N TRP A 227 12.03 -3.90 7.85
CA TRP A 227 13.41 -3.45 8.08
C TRP A 227 13.83 -3.64 9.54
N TRP A 228 15.00 -4.25 9.76
CA TRP A 228 15.48 -4.64 11.10
C TRP A 228 16.90 -4.18 11.47
N GLY A 229 17.58 -3.42 10.60
CA GLY A 229 19.00 -3.06 10.78
C GLY A 229 19.98 -4.13 10.29
#